data_AF-A0A849A7K3-F1
#
_entry.id   AF-A0A849A7K3-F1
#
_cell.length_a   1.000
_cell.length_b   1.000
_cell.length_c   1.000
_cell.angle_alpha   90.00
_cell.angle_beta   90.00
_cell.angle_gamma   90.00
#
_symmetry.space_group_name_H-M   'P 1'
#
loop_
_entity.id
_entity.type
_entity.pdbx_description
1 polymer ?
#
loop_
_entity_poly.entity_id
_entity_poly.type
_entity_poly.pdbx_seq_one_letter_code
_entity_poly.pdbx_strand_id
1 'polypeptide(L)'
;MNPNSSIAQVSDLAFQATMAAYLVALVCLGIELAAKRRAPTELEAVSAARRVAAKSGLLVGSGAGAANTAGIAGTAATAGSTPSGSADVTVTSGQQPPTAAQTQGPAQPPSWSERFGRAAMVVTVVGLVANLISIVTRGIAAGRLPLANVYEFSAAFCFVAVLCWVVLAAKTKARGLGLFVLTPVTLLAFLAGTVLWQKAGPVVASLNSYWKWIHVTTVSISGSVLLVSGAASVMYLLRHRYDRKVTEHPDDVDLANSLPGKLPSLQLLDKIAYRTAIVAFPLYTFAIIAGALWAEVAWGRYWSWDPKETVAFISWVFYAGYLHARHTSGWRGVRAAWVNIVGFAAIIFNLFFINYVVTGLHSYAS
;
A
#
# COMPACT_ATOMS: atom_id res chain seq x y z
N MET A 1 -1.29 -2.83 46.65
CA MET A 1 -1.76 -2.71 45.24
C MET A 1 -1.76 -4.09 44.63
N ASN A 2 -2.82 -4.48 43.93
CA ASN A 2 -2.89 -5.80 43.29
C ASN A 2 -1.87 -5.81 42.12
N PRO A 3 -0.88 -6.70 42.05
CA PRO A 3 0.16 -6.68 41.00
C PRO A 3 -0.43 -6.70 39.58
N ASN A 4 -1.62 -7.27 39.40
CA ASN A 4 -2.31 -7.25 38.11
C ASN A 4 -2.82 -5.84 37.72
N SER A 5 -3.11 -4.97 38.70
CA SER A 5 -3.58 -3.60 38.42
C SER A 5 -2.46 -2.66 37.96
N SER A 6 -1.22 -2.83 38.45
CA SER A 6 -0.09 -2.02 37.99
C SER A 6 0.34 -2.43 36.57
N ILE A 7 0.32 -3.72 36.25
CA ILE A 7 0.63 -4.21 34.91
C ILE A 7 -0.45 -3.74 33.90
N ALA A 8 -1.73 -3.73 34.28
CA ALA A 8 -2.80 -3.19 33.44
C ALA A 8 -2.61 -1.69 33.14
N GLN A 9 -2.16 -0.89 34.12
CA GLN A 9 -1.85 0.53 33.90
C GLN A 9 -0.68 0.72 32.93
N VAL A 10 0.36 -0.12 33.01
CA VAL A 10 1.46 -0.10 32.02
C VAL A 10 0.93 -0.39 30.62
N SER A 11 0.02 -1.36 30.48
CA SER A 11 -0.64 -1.65 29.21
C SER A 11 -1.35 -0.43 28.63
N ASP A 12 -2.15 0.25 29.45
CA ASP A 12 -2.93 1.41 29.02
C ASP A 12 -2.03 2.58 28.62
N LEU A 13 -0.98 2.86 29.41
CA LEU A 13 0.00 3.90 29.09
C LEU A 13 0.78 3.59 27.81
N ALA A 14 1.20 2.34 27.62
CA ALA A 14 1.89 1.90 26.41
C ALA A 14 0.99 2.02 25.17
N PHE A 15 -0.33 1.79 25.31
CA PHE A 15 -1.27 2.00 24.21
C PHE A 15 -1.46 3.48 23.89
N GLN A 16 -1.54 4.36 24.89
CA GLN A 16 -1.58 5.81 24.67
C GLN A 16 -0.32 6.31 23.98
N ALA A 17 0.86 5.82 24.38
CA ALA A 17 2.13 6.12 23.71
C ALA A 17 2.14 5.64 22.26
N THR A 18 1.57 4.47 21.97
CA THR A 18 1.38 3.95 20.61
C THR A 18 0.56 4.90 19.75
N MET A 19 -0.59 5.34 20.25
CA MET A 19 -1.49 6.24 19.55
C MET A 19 -0.81 7.57 19.23
N ALA A 20 -0.12 8.17 20.21
CA ALA A 20 0.64 9.40 20.02
C ALA A 20 1.76 9.21 18.98
N ALA A 21 2.52 8.11 19.08
CA ALA A 21 3.59 7.80 18.14
C ALA A 21 3.06 7.62 16.71
N TYR A 22 1.97 6.88 16.50
CA TYR A 22 1.39 6.70 15.17
C TYR A 22 0.84 8.02 14.58
N LEU A 23 0.29 8.90 15.41
CA LEU A 23 -0.12 10.24 14.97
C LEU A 23 1.09 11.09 14.54
N VAL A 24 2.14 11.12 15.36
CA VAL A 24 3.37 11.86 15.03
C VAL A 24 4.02 11.29 13.77
N ALA A 25 4.11 9.97 13.64
CA ALA A 25 4.64 9.32 12.44
C ALA A 25 3.82 9.66 11.19
N LEU A 26 2.49 9.70 11.29
CA LEU A 26 1.60 10.08 10.21
C LEU A 26 1.85 11.53 9.75
N VAL A 27 2.00 12.45 10.70
CA VAL A 27 2.35 13.85 10.42
C VAL A 27 3.72 13.95 9.76
N CYS A 28 4.73 13.24 10.28
CA CYS A 28 6.07 13.23 9.68
C CYS A 28 6.08 12.68 8.25
N LEU A 29 5.30 11.62 7.94
CA LEU A 29 5.14 11.13 6.57
C LEU A 29 4.45 12.14 5.65
N GLY A 30 3.45 12.86 6.17
CA GLY A 30 2.80 13.96 5.45
C GLY A 30 3.77 15.08 5.11
N ILE A 31 4.60 15.49 6.07
CA ILE A 31 5.64 16.51 5.88
C ILE A 31 6.72 16.01 4.90
N GLU A 32 7.17 14.74 5.02
CA GLU A 32 8.09 14.14 4.06
C GLU A 32 7.52 14.28 2.64
N LEU A 33 6.28 13.82 2.42
CA LEU A 33 5.66 13.84 1.09
C LEU A 33 5.49 15.27 0.56
N ALA A 34 5.11 16.22 1.41
CA ALA A 34 4.98 17.63 1.04
C ALA A 34 6.34 18.25 0.68
N ALA A 35 7.36 18.05 1.51
CA ALA A 35 8.69 18.65 1.35
C ALA A 35 9.59 17.92 0.33
N LYS A 36 9.24 16.68 -0.05
CA LYS A 36 10.04 15.88 -0.98
C LYS A 36 10.07 16.54 -2.36
N ARG A 37 11.27 16.93 -2.79
CA ARG A 37 11.56 17.37 -4.15
C ARG A 37 11.85 16.15 -5.01
N ARG A 38 11.34 16.14 -6.24
CA ARG A 38 11.46 15.01 -7.16
C ARG A 38 11.89 15.53 -8.52
N ALA A 39 12.77 14.79 -9.19
CA ALA A 39 13.02 14.99 -10.62
C ALA A 39 11.77 14.61 -11.42
N PRO A 40 11.48 15.31 -12.53
CA PRO A 40 10.34 14.97 -13.39
C PRO A 40 10.46 13.53 -13.89
N THR A 41 9.32 12.84 -14.03
CA THR A 41 9.33 11.51 -14.68
C THR A 41 9.71 11.61 -16.15
N GLU A 42 10.12 10.47 -16.72
CA GLU A 42 10.16 10.31 -18.17
C GLU A 42 8.82 10.70 -18.83
N LEU A 43 7.68 10.28 -18.27
CA LEU A 43 6.36 10.67 -18.77
C LEU A 43 6.16 12.19 -18.76
N GLU A 44 6.51 12.84 -17.66
CA GLU A 44 6.41 14.30 -17.51
C GLU A 44 7.40 15.04 -18.43
N ALA A 45 8.61 14.50 -18.60
CA ALA A 45 9.64 15.03 -19.48
C ALA A 45 9.23 14.91 -20.96
N VAL A 46 8.68 13.77 -21.37
CA VAL A 46 8.10 13.56 -22.71
C VAL A 46 6.90 14.48 -22.92
N SER A 47 6.03 14.64 -21.92
CA SER A 47 4.89 15.56 -21.99
C SER A 47 5.33 17.02 -22.04
N ALA A 48 6.41 17.39 -21.35
CA ALA A 48 7.05 18.71 -21.44
C ALA A 48 7.72 18.93 -22.81
N ALA A 49 8.44 17.94 -23.34
CA ALA A 49 9.05 18.01 -24.66
C ALA A 49 7.98 18.13 -25.76
N ARG A 50 6.88 17.37 -25.67
CA ARG A 50 5.72 17.48 -26.55
C ARG A 50 5.09 18.86 -26.50
N ARG A 51 5.01 19.48 -25.32
CA ARG A 51 4.54 20.87 -25.16
C ARG A 51 5.47 21.87 -25.84
N VAL A 52 6.78 21.73 -25.67
CA VAL A 52 7.76 22.61 -26.34
C VAL A 52 7.63 22.45 -27.86
N ALA A 53 7.59 21.22 -28.37
CA ALA A 53 7.42 20.96 -29.80
C ALA A 53 6.11 21.53 -30.37
N ALA A 54 4.99 21.40 -29.64
CA ALA A 54 3.70 21.96 -30.04
C ALA A 54 3.69 23.49 -30.06
N LYS A 55 4.34 24.15 -29.09
CA LYS A 55 4.46 25.62 -29.05
C LYS A 55 5.43 26.17 -30.09
N SER A 56 6.46 25.41 -30.46
CA SER A 56 7.44 25.79 -31.48
C SER A 56 6.95 25.56 -32.92
N GLY A 57 5.71 25.11 -33.14
CA GLY A 57 5.16 24.87 -34.48
C GLY A 57 5.89 23.76 -35.27
N LEU A 58 6.74 22.97 -34.61
CA LEU A 58 7.54 21.92 -35.24
C LEU A 58 6.68 20.65 -35.43
N LEU A 59 5.69 20.73 -36.32
CA LEU A 59 5.05 19.56 -36.88
C LEU A 59 6.07 18.90 -37.81
N VAL A 60 6.75 17.85 -37.34
CA VAL A 60 7.47 16.94 -38.23
C VAL A 60 6.45 16.38 -39.20
N GLY A 61 6.48 16.86 -40.44
CA GLY A 61 5.63 16.38 -41.51
C GLY A 61 5.81 14.89 -41.70
N SER A 62 4.73 14.13 -41.53
CA SER A 62 4.64 12.76 -42.03
C SER A 62 4.66 12.80 -43.55
N GLY A 63 5.86 12.79 -44.14
CA GLY A 63 6.05 12.60 -45.57
C GLY A 63 5.74 11.16 -45.94
N ALA A 64 4.46 10.86 -46.18
CA ALA A 64 4.05 9.70 -46.94
C ALA A 64 4.41 9.95 -48.42
N GLY A 65 5.61 9.53 -48.81
CA GLY A 65 6.05 9.54 -50.20
C GLY A 65 5.31 8.48 -51.01
N ALA A 66 4.23 8.87 -51.68
CA ALA A 66 3.72 8.16 -52.85
C ALA A 66 4.34 8.80 -54.08
N ALA A 67 5.41 8.19 -54.58
CA ALA A 67 6.06 8.57 -55.82
C ALA A 67 5.14 8.22 -56.99
N ASN A 68 4.71 9.24 -57.74
CA ASN A 68 4.12 9.06 -59.06
C ASN A 68 5.22 9.30 -60.10
N THR A 69 5.51 8.27 -60.86
CA THR A 69 6.48 8.22 -61.96
C THR A 69 5.94 8.95 -63.19
N ALA A 70 6.66 9.96 -63.65
CA ALA A 70 6.53 10.50 -65.01
C ALA A 70 7.88 10.29 -65.71
N GLY A 71 7.87 9.49 -66.77
CA GLY A 71 9.06 9.11 -67.52
C GLY A 71 9.50 10.16 -68.54
N ILE A 72 10.80 10.13 -68.85
CA ILE A 72 11.37 10.56 -70.14
C ILE A 72 12.53 9.60 -70.45
N ALA A 73 12.60 9.19 -71.72
CA ALA A 73 13.43 8.13 -72.28
C ALA A 73 14.76 8.61 -72.90
N GLY A 74 15.66 7.65 -73.15
CA GLY A 74 16.80 7.72 -74.07
C GLY A 74 18.15 7.91 -73.35
N THR A 75 19.26 7.21 -73.63
CA THR A 75 19.70 6.32 -74.73
C THR A 75 20.98 5.58 -74.28
N ALA A 76 21.32 4.49 -74.97
CA ALA A 76 22.32 3.49 -74.60
C ALA A 76 23.80 3.81 -74.95
N ALA A 77 24.68 3.01 -74.30
CA ALA A 77 25.98 2.49 -74.74
C ALA A 77 27.25 3.38 -74.63
N THR A 78 28.25 2.93 -73.85
CA THR A 78 29.48 2.24 -74.32
C THR A 78 30.52 2.09 -73.20
N ALA A 79 31.36 1.05 -73.31
CA ALA A 79 32.36 0.59 -72.35
C ALA A 79 33.70 1.36 -72.43
N GLY A 80 34.47 1.36 -71.33
CA GLY A 80 35.89 1.78 -71.35
C GLY A 80 36.56 1.92 -69.97
N SER A 81 37.36 0.90 -69.59
CA SER A 81 38.68 0.94 -68.89
C SER A 81 38.94 1.81 -67.63
N THR A 82 39.16 1.11 -66.49
CA THR A 82 40.21 1.18 -65.41
C THR A 82 41.15 2.41 -65.24
N PRO A 83 41.85 2.62 -64.08
CA PRO A 83 41.86 1.89 -62.78
C PRO A 83 41.94 2.75 -61.48
N SER A 84 41.92 2.06 -60.33
CA SER A 84 42.68 2.30 -59.08
C SER A 84 42.40 3.55 -58.24
N GLY A 85 41.89 3.33 -57.02
CA GLY A 85 41.83 4.31 -55.94
C GLY A 85 41.22 3.71 -54.68
N SER A 86 41.96 2.82 -54.02
CA SER A 86 41.65 2.27 -52.70
C SER A 86 41.69 3.39 -51.64
N ALA A 87 40.52 3.80 -51.15
CA ALA A 87 40.40 4.53 -49.89
C ALA A 87 39.89 3.55 -48.83
N ASP A 88 40.84 2.91 -48.17
CA ASP A 88 40.64 2.06 -47.01
C ASP A 88 40.23 2.97 -45.83
N VAL A 89 38.94 2.97 -45.48
CA VAL A 89 38.45 3.69 -44.29
C VAL A 89 38.73 2.80 -43.09
N THR A 90 39.94 2.93 -42.56
CA THR A 90 40.32 2.41 -41.25
C THR A 90 39.42 3.04 -40.19
N VAL A 91 38.43 2.30 -39.70
CA VAL A 91 37.68 2.64 -38.49
C VAL A 91 38.65 2.51 -37.31
N THR A 92 39.31 3.61 -36.96
CA THR A 92 40.01 3.76 -35.69
C THR A 92 38.97 3.66 -34.58
N SER A 93 38.93 2.51 -33.91
CA SER A 93 38.27 2.31 -32.63
C SER A 93 38.78 3.37 -31.66
N GLY A 94 38.00 4.42 -31.45
CA GLY A 94 38.30 5.48 -30.50
C GLY A 94 38.51 4.89 -29.11
N GLN A 95 39.72 5.09 -28.59
CA GLN A 95 40.04 4.86 -27.19
C GLN A 95 39.01 5.57 -26.32
N GLN A 96 38.29 4.77 -25.53
CA GLN A 96 37.46 5.24 -24.44
C GLN A 96 38.35 6.04 -23.48
N PRO A 97 38.02 7.30 -23.13
CA PRO A 97 38.82 8.07 -22.18
C PRO A 97 38.91 7.29 -20.86
N PRO A 98 40.05 7.31 -20.16
CA PRO A 98 40.18 6.65 -18.87
C PRO A 98 39.10 7.20 -17.94
N THR A 99 38.31 6.29 -17.36
CA THR A 99 37.24 6.56 -16.41
C THR A 99 37.78 7.47 -15.32
N ALA A 100 37.46 8.77 -15.41
CA ALA A 100 37.76 9.71 -14.35
C ALA A 100 37.12 9.15 -13.08
N ALA A 101 37.97 8.77 -12.11
CA ALA A 101 37.53 8.37 -10.80
C ALA A 101 36.62 9.49 -10.28
N GLN A 102 35.33 9.19 -10.14
CA GLN A 102 34.38 10.09 -9.50
C GLN A 102 34.80 10.17 -8.03
N THR A 103 35.65 11.14 -7.71
CA THR A 103 35.91 11.56 -6.34
C THR A 103 34.57 11.99 -5.77
N GLN A 104 33.96 11.12 -4.95
CA GLN A 104 32.72 11.45 -4.26
C GLN A 104 33.02 12.66 -3.37
N GLY A 105 32.52 13.84 -3.77
CA GLY A 105 32.59 15.05 -2.96
C GLY A 105 31.93 14.82 -1.59
N PRO A 106 32.19 15.68 -0.59
CA PRO A 106 31.69 15.50 0.77
C PRO A 106 30.18 15.25 0.76
N ALA A 107 29.75 14.19 1.46
CA ALA A 107 28.35 13.77 1.51
C ALA A 107 27.46 14.94 1.94
N GLN A 108 26.59 15.40 1.04
CA GLN A 108 25.68 16.50 1.35
C GLN A 108 24.75 16.11 2.51
N PRO A 109 24.44 17.03 3.44
CA PRO A 109 23.58 16.73 4.57
C PRO A 109 22.19 16.27 4.10
N PRO A 110 21.53 15.34 4.81
CA PRO A 110 20.23 14.84 4.41
C PRO A 110 19.22 15.98 4.35
N SER A 111 18.47 16.03 3.25
CA SER A 111 17.39 17.01 3.04
C SER A 111 16.36 16.95 4.16
N TRP A 112 15.64 18.04 4.41
CA TRP A 112 14.55 18.09 5.39
C TRP A 112 13.54 16.96 5.19
N SER A 113 13.17 16.65 3.94
CA SER A 113 12.25 15.54 3.65
C SER A 113 12.78 14.19 4.12
N GLU A 114 14.06 13.89 3.92
CA GLU A 114 14.67 12.63 4.36
C GLU A 114 14.75 12.56 5.89
N ARG A 115 14.98 13.69 6.56
CA ARG A 115 14.96 13.75 8.04
C ARG A 115 13.58 13.41 8.59
N PHE A 116 12.52 14.02 8.05
CA PHE A 116 11.15 13.72 8.44
C PHE A 116 10.75 12.28 8.11
N GLY A 117 11.17 11.75 6.96
CA GLY A 117 10.92 10.35 6.61
C GLY A 117 11.63 9.35 7.51
N ARG A 118 12.88 9.63 7.91
CA ARG A 118 13.61 8.83 8.90
C ARG A 118 12.95 8.92 10.28
N ALA A 119 12.60 10.12 10.73
CA ALA A 119 11.89 10.34 11.98
C ALA A 119 10.57 9.57 12.00
N ALA A 120 9.79 9.62 10.92
CA ALA A 120 8.55 8.86 10.79
C ALA A 120 8.75 7.36 11.00
N MET A 121 9.80 6.77 10.40
CA MET A 121 10.11 5.35 10.57
C MET A 121 10.53 5.02 11.99
N VAL A 122 11.39 5.84 12.61
CA VAL A 122 11.81 5.63 14.01
C VAL A 122 10.61 5.71 14.95
N VAL A 123 9.79 6.76 14.83
CA VAL A 123 8.60 6.96 15.67
C VAL A 123 7.59 5.84 15.44
N THR A 124 7.41 5.37 14.19
CA THR A 124 6.55 4.21 13.90
C THR A 124 7.05 2.97 14.64
N VAL A 125 8.34 2.68 14.60
CA VAL A 125 8.92 1.50 15.27
C VAL A 125 8.78 1.61 16.79
N VAL A 126 9.01 2.80 17.36
CA VAL A 126 8.76 3.07 18.78
C VAL A 126 7.29 2.81 19.13
N GLY A 127 6.35 3.32 18.33
CA GLY A 127 4.92 3.05 18.50
C GLY A 127 4.57 1.57 18.37
N LEU A 128 5.20 0.85 17.44
CA LEU A 128 5.02 -0.60 17.26
C LEU A 128 5.49 -1.39 18.48
N VAL A 129 6.65 -1.03 19.04
CA VAL A 129 7.17 -1.64 20.27
C VAL A 129 6.28 -1.30 21.46
N ALA A 130 5.82 -0.06 21.58
CA ALA A 130 4.86 0.33 22.62
C ALA A 130 3.55 -0.46 22.50
N ASN A 131 3.06 -0.72 21.30
CA ASN A 131 1.84 -1.51 21.09
C ASN A 131 2.06 -2.97 21.50
N LEU A 132 3.23 -3.53 21.18
CA LEU A 132 3.61 -4.86 21.63
C LEU A 132 3.67 -4.94 23.17
N ILE A 133 4.28 -3.93 23.81
CA ILE A 133 4.33 -3.84 25.28
C ILE A 133 2.90 -3.79 25.84
N SER A 134 2.02 -3.00 25.23
CA SER A 134 0.62 -2.91 25.62
C SER A 134 -0.07 -4.28 25.56
N ILE A 135 0.01 -4.96 24.42
CA ILE A 135 -0.57 -6.29 24.21
C ILE A 135 0.01 -7.30 25.22
N VAL A 136 1.34 -7.38 25.38
CA VAL A 136 1.97 -8.36 26.27
C VAL A 136 1.58 -8.11 27.74
N THR A 137 1.71 -6.87 28.21
CA THR A 137 1.37 -6.53 29.60
C THR A 137 -0.12 -6.72 29.88
N ARG A 138 -0.99 -6.41 28.91
CA ARG A 138 -2.42 -6.70 29.01
C ARG A 138 -2.71 -8.18 29.14
N GLY A 139 -2.03 -9.01 28.35
CA GLY A 139 -2.16 -10.47 28.42
C GLY A 139 -1.74 -11.03 29.77
N ILE A 140 -0.63 -10.52 30.32
CA ILE A 140 -0.16 -10.87 31.67
C ILE A 140 -1.18 -10.47 32.74
N ALA A 141 -1.68 -9.23 32.69
CA ALA A 141 -2.65 -8.72 33.67
C ALA A 141 -3.98 -9.50 33.64
N ALA A 142 -4.39 -9.98 32.46
CA ALA A 142 -5.62 -10.75 32.29
C ALA A 142 -5.43 -12.28 32.45
N GLY A 143 -4.18 -12.77 32.50
CA GLY A 143 -3.87 -14.21 32.56
C GLY A 143 -4.27 -14.98 31.29
N ARG A 144 -4.39 -14.30 30.15
CA ARG A 144 -4.88 -14.87 28.87
C ARG A 144 -4.36 -14.07 27.68
N LEU A 145 -4.45 -14.61 26.48
CA LEU A 145 -4.18 -13.82 25.27
C LEU A 145 -5.22 -12.67 25.16
N PRO A 146 -4.81 -11.42 24.91
CA PRO A 146 -5.71 -10.28 24.90
C PRO A 146 -6.33 -10.11 23.51
N LEU A 147 -7.36 -10.91 23.22
CA LEU A 147 -8.16 -10.87 21.98
C LEU A 147 -9.66 -11.08 22.28
N ALA A 148 -10.12 -10.72 23.48
CA ALA A 148 -11.46 -11.05 23.96
C ALA A 148 -12.50 -9.94 23.75
N ASN A 149 -12.06 -8.72 23.45
CA ASN A 149 -12.94 -7.56 23.23
C ASN A 149 -12.45 -6.70 22.07
N VAL A 150 -13.26 -5.71 21.67
CA VAL A 150 -12.98 -4.85 20.51
C VAL A 150 -11.73 -4.00 20.69
N TYR A 151 -11.44 -3.55 21.92
CA TYR A 151 -10.19 -2.83 22.21
C TYR A 151 -8.96 -3.72 21.94
N GLU A 152 -8.96 -4.92 22.55
CA GLU A 152 -7.90 -5.91 22.43
C GLU A 152 -7.69 -6.35 20.97
N PHE A 153 -8.80 -6.58 20.26
CA PHE A 153 -8.80 -6.86 18.83
C PHE A 153 -8.19 -5.70 18.01
N SER A 154 -8.61 -4.47 18.28
CA SER A 154 -8.13 -3.28 17.57
C SER A 154 -6.64 -3.05 17.80
N ALA A 155 -6.15 -3.26 19.02
CA ALA A 155 -4.74 -3.16 19.35
C ALA A 155 -3.90 -4.17 18.54
N ALA A 156 -4.33 -5.43 18.51
CA ALA A 156 -3.68 -6.48 17.73
C ALA A 156 -3.73 -6.20 16.22
N PHE A 157 -4.89 -5.75 15.71
CA PHE A 157 -5.06 -5.39 14.30
C PHE A 157 -4.12 -4.25 13.88
N CYS A 158 -4.04 -3.18 14.69
CA CYS A 158 -3.10 -2.08 14.49
C CYS A 158 -1.65 -2.56 14.49
N PHE A 159 -1.27 -3.42 15.45
CA PHE A 159 0.08 -3.98 15.54
C PHE A 159 0.46 -4.73 14.27
N VAL A 160 -0.38 -5.66 13.81
CA VAL A 160 -0.07 -6.47 12.62
C VAL A 160 -0.07 -5.62 11.34
N ALA A 161 -0.97 -4.65 11.22
CA ALA A 161 -1.03 -3.77 10.04
C ALA A 161 0.25 -2.91 9.92
N VAL A 162 0.70 -2.31 11.02
CA VAL A 162 1.93 -1.51 11.05
C VAL A 162 3.16 -2.40 10.85
N LEU A 163 3.22 -3.56 11.49
CA LEU A 163 4.31 -4.52 11.28
C LEU A 163 4.41 -4.94 9.81
N CYS A 164 3.28 -5.28 9.17
CA CYS A 164 3.24 -5.62 7.75
C CYS A 164 3.78 -4.48 6.89
N TRP A 165 3.35 -3.25 7.14
CA TRP A 165 3.85 -2.10 6.41
C TRP A 165 5.34 -1.84 6.65
N VAL A 166 5.84 -1.88 7.89
CA VAL A 166 7.26 -1.68 8.21
C VAL A 166 8.14 -2.71 7.49
N VAL A 167 7.72 -3.98 7.49
CA VAL A 167 8.42 -5.05 6.75
C VAL A 167 8.43 -4.76 5.24
N LEU A 168 7.31 -4.30 4.67
CA LEU A 168 7.24 -3.93 3.26
C LEU A 168 8.07 -2.69 2.93
N ALA A 169 8.08 -1.68 3.80
CA ALA A 169 8.86 -0.47 3.65
C ALA A 169 10.37 -0.77 3.63
N ALA A 170 10.81 -1.71 4.47
CA ALA A 170 12.20 -2.20 4.48
C ALA A 170 12.57 -2.92 3.17
N LYS A 171 11.66 -3.72 2.60
CA LYS A 171 11.92 -4.52 1.38
C LYS A 171 11.77 -3.75 0.07
N THR A 172 10.86 -2.78 0.02
CA THR A 172 10.45 -2.11 -1.25
C THR A 172 10.90 -0.66 -1.34
N LYS A 173 11.46 -0.09 -0.27
CA LYS A 173 11.74 1.34 -0.12
C LYS A 173 10.52 2.26 -0.37
N ALA A 174 9.30 1.69 -0.41
CA ALA A 174 8.06 2.42 -0.61
C ALA A 174 7.51 3.00 0.71
N ARG A 175 8.31 3.82 1.40
CA ARG A 175 7.94 4.42 2.70
C ARG A 175 6.66 5.24 2.60
N GLY A 176 6.41 5.89 1.46
CA GLY A 176 5.19 6.66 1.21
C GLY A 176 3.89 5.87 1.35
N LEU A 177 3.93 4.53 1.19
CA LEU A 177 2.78 3.65 1.46
C LEU A 177 2.27 3.81 2.91
N GLY A 178 3.16 4.18 3.82
CA GLY A 178 2.87 4.37 5.23
C GLY A 178 1.83 5.42 5.51
N LEU A 179 1.74 6.47 4.67
CA LEU A 179 0.72 7.49 4.85
C LEU A 179 -0.68 6.86 4.76
N PHE A 180 -0.89 5.99 3.78
CA PHE A 180 -2.19 5.37 3.52
C PHE A 180 -2.50 4.20 4.45
N VAL A 181 -1.47 3.56 5.03
CA VAL A 181 -1.64 2.52 6.05
C VAL A 181 -1.87 3.15 7.42
N LEU A 182 -1.07 4.15 7.81
CA LEU A 182 -1.17 4.80 9.11
C LEU A 182 -2.43 5.64 9.25
N THR A 183 -3.03 6.19 8.19
CA THR A 183 -4.29 6.94 8.33
C THR A 183 -5.42 6.10 8.97
N PRO A 184 -5.85 4.96 8.40
CA PRO A 184 -6.88 4.13 9.03
C PRO A 184 -6.41 3.50 10.34
N VAL A 185 -5.12 3.15 10.48
CA VAL A 185 -4.58 2.56 11.72
C VAL A 185 -4.59 3.56 12.87
N THR A 186 -4.15 4.80 12.66
CA THR A 186 -4.15 5.84 13.69
C THR A 186 -5.58 6.18 14.10
N LEU A 187 -6.51 6.25 13.16
CA LEU A 187 -7.93 6.41 13.46
C LEU A 187 -8.47 5.26 14.31
N LEU A 188 -8.17 4.01 13.94
CA LEU A 188 -8.56 2.84 14.71
C LEU A 188 -7.93 2.83 16.11
N ALA A 189 -6.64 3.16 16.23
CA ALA A 189 -5.95 3.26 17.52
C ALA A 189 -6.56 4.36 18.40
N PHE A 190 -6.97 5.49 17.81
CA PHE A 190 -7.66 6.55 18.52
C PHE A 190 -9.03 6.11 19.03
N LEU A 191 -9.87 5.51 18.18
CA LEU A 191 -11.16 4.94 18.60
C LEU A 191 -10.98 3.85 19.66
N ALA A 192 -9.96 3.01 19.50
CA ALA A 192 -9.61 1.96 20.46
C ALA A 192 -9.32 2.55 21.84
N GLY A 193 -8.43 3.55 21.91
CA GLY A 193 -7.98 4.13 23.18
C GLY A 193 -8.99 5.05 23.86
N THR A 194 -10.05 5.48 23.17
CA THR A 194 -11.02 6.46 23.69
C THR A 194 -12.42 5.87 23.86
N VAL A 195 -13.01 5.35 22.77
CA VAL A 195 -14.41 4.92 22.74
C VAL A 195 -14.56 3.43 23.03
N LEU A 196 -13.64 2.61 22.54
CA LEU A 196 -13.73 1.14 22.65
C LEU A 196 -13.01 0.59 23.88
N TRP A 197 -12.37 1.46 24.67
CA TRP A 197 -11.57 1.02 25.81
C TRP A 197 -12.43 0.26 26.81
N GLN A 198 -11.97 -0.92 27.19
CA GLN A 198 -12.59 -1.75 28.22
C GLN A 198 -11.55 -2.11 29.26
N LYS A 199 -11.97 -2.38 30.49
CA LYS A 199 -11.05 -2.83 31.55
C LYS A 199 -10.59 -4.26 31.26
N ALA A 200 -9.32 -4.57 31.56
CA ALA A 200 -8.82 -5.93 31.50
C ALA A 200 -9.60 -6.82 32.50
N GLY A 201 -10.19 -7.89 31.99
CA GLY A 201 -11.09 -8.76 32.76
C GLY A 201 -11.24 -10.16 32.16
N PRO A 202 -11.97 -11.04 32.87
CA PRO A 202 -12.23 -12.40 32.40
C PRO A 202 -13.07 -12.39 31.12
N VAL A 203 -12.94 -13.44 30.31
CA VAL A 203 -13.75 -13.62 29.10
C VAL A 203 -15.13 -14.12 29.52
N VAL A 204 -16.19 -13.62 28.88
CA VAL A 204 -17.54 -14.18 29.00
C VAL A 204 -17.48 -15.70 28.70
N ALA A 205 -18.11 -16.51 29.56
CA ALA A 205 -17.99 -17.96 29.52
C ALA A 205 -18.36 -18.58 28.16
N SER A 206 -19.37 -18.04 27.47
CA SER A 206 -19.79 -18.48 26.14
C SER A 206 -18.74 -18.26 25.04
N LEU A 207 -17.81 -17.32 25.23
CA LEU A 207 -16.75 -16.99 24.27
C LEU A 207 -15.41 -17.67 24.63
N ASN A 208 -15.37 -18.48 25.68
CA ASN A 208 -14.13 -19.04 26.22
C ASN A 208 -13.82 -20.45 25.68
N SER A 209 -13.65 -20.56 24.37
CA SER A 209 -13.19 -21.78 23.70
C SER A 209 -11.90 -21.56 22.92
N TYR A 210 -11.19 -22.64 22.60
CA TYR A 210 -9.93 -22.57 21.84
C TYR A 210 -10.11 -21.97 20.44
N TRP A 211 -11.30 -22.15 19.85
CA TRP A 211 -11.65 -21.61 18.54
C TRP A 211 -11.60 -20.09 18.47
N LYS A 212 -11.91 -19.38 19.56
CA LYS A 212 -11.77 -17.91 19.61
C LYS A 212 -10.32 -17.51 19.32
N TRP A 213 -9.35 -18.18 19.94
CA TRP A 213 -7.93 -17.85 19.73
C TRP A 213 -7.52 -18.06 18.28
N ILE A 214 -7.95 -19.16 17.66
CA ILE A 214 -7.65 -19.49 16.27
C ILE A 214 -8.31 -18.47 15.32
N HIS A 215 -9.62 -18.27 15.45
CA HIS A 215 -10.39 -17.38 14.60
C HIS A 215 -9.92 -15.92 14.71
N VAL A 216 -9.85 -15.39 15.93
CA VAL A 216 -9.57 -13.96 16.15
C VAL A 216 -8.13 -13.61 15.77
N THR A 217 -7.15 -14.50 16.00
CA THR A 217 -5.77 -14.26 15.53
C THR A 217 -5.68 -14.27 14.02
N THR A 218 -6.30 -15.26 13.36
CA THR A 218 -6.21 -15.37 11.89
C THR A 218 -6.99 -14.29 11.16
N VAL A 219 -8.16 -13.87 11.67
CA VAL A 219 -8.89 -12.72 11.11
C VAL A 219 -8.14 -11.40 11.34
N SER A 220 -7.47 -11.23 12.50
CA SER A 220 -6.63 -10.06 12.75
C SER A 220 -5.47 -10.00 11.76
N ILE A 221 -4.72 -11.10 11.60
CA ILE A 221 -3.55 -11.13 10.71
C ILE A 221 -3.97 -10.90 9.25
N SER A 222 -4.95 -11.66 8.78
CA SER A 222 -5.40 -11.56 7.38
C SER A 222 -6.01 -10.18 7.09
N GLY A 223 -6.92 -9.68 7.93
CA GLY A 223 -7.53 -8.37 7.76
C GLY A 223 -6.51 -7.23 7.76
N SER A 224 -5.51 -7.27 8.64
CA SER A 224 -4.43 -6.28 8.67
C SER A 224 -3.58 -6.28 7.39
N VAL A 225 -3.28 -7.45 6.83
CA VAL A 225 -2.52 -7.56 5.56
C VAL A 225 -3.38 -7.13 4.36
N LEU A 226 -4.69 -7.43 4.38
CA LEU A 226 -5.64 -6.95 3.37
C LEU A 226 -5.82 -5.43 3.42
N LEU A 227 -5.75 -4.80 4.60
CA LEU A 227 -5.71 -3.34 4.71
C LEU A 227 -4.53 -2.76 3.95
N VAL A 228 -3.34 -3.35 4.07
CA VAL A 228 -2.16 -2.90 3.30
C VAL A 228 -2.36 -3.10 1.80
N SER A 229 -3.02 -4.19 1.40
CA SER A 229 -3.41 -4.42 -0.01
C SER A 229 -4.36 -3.35 -0.55
N GLY A 230 -5.39 -3.01 0.22
CA GLY A 230 -6.35 -1.95 -0.09
C GLY A 230 -5.69 -0.58 -0.18
N ALA A 231 -4.86 -0.23 0.80
CA ALA A 231 -4.08 1.02 0.82
C ALA A 231 -3.19 1.17 -0.42
N ALA A 232 -2.51 0.10 -0.83
CA ALA A 232 -1.71 0.10 -2.06
C ALA A 232 -2.57 0.29 -3.33
N SER A 233 -3.80 -0.24 -3.35
CA SER A 233 -4.73 -0.07 -4.47
C SER A 233 -5.33 1.33 -4.55
N VAL A 234 -5.65 1.95 -3.41
CA VAL A 234 -6.05 3.37 -3.34
C VAL A 234 -4.93 4.25 -3.88
N MET A 235 -3.70 4.02 -3.41
CA MET A 235 -2.53 4.74 -3.89
C MET A 235 -2.29 4.54 -5.40
N TYR A 236 -2.52 3.32 -5.90
CA TYR A 236 -2.44 3.00 -7.33
C TYR A 236 -3.40 3.87 -8.15
N LEU A 237 -4.67 3.99 -7.73
CA LEU A 237 -5.66 4.79 -8.45
C LEU A 237 -5.33 6.29 -8.43
N LEU A 238 -4.83 6.81 -7.31
CA LEU A 238 -4.40 8.20 -7.20
C LEU A 238 -3.23 8.49 -8.15
N ARG A 239 -2.24 7.60 -8.19
CA ARG A 239 -1.11 7.72 -9.11
C ARG A 239 -1.56 7.58 -10.57
N HIS A 240 -2.44 6.64 -10.89
CA HIS A 240 -2.94 6.43 -12.24
C HIS A 240 -3.73 7.64 -12.74
N ARG A 241 -4.56 8.24 -11.88
CA ARG A 241 -5.30 9.47 -12.21
C ARG A 241 -4.35 10.63 -12.49
N TYR A 242 -3.24 10.73 -11.76
CA TYR A 242 -2.22 11.74 -12.01
C TYR A 242 -1.50 11.51 -13.34
N ASP A 243 -0.99 10.30 -13.59
CA ASP A 243 -0.29 9.97 -14.84
C ASP A 243 -1.19 10.23 -16.08
N ARG A 244 -2.49 9.92 -15.96
CA ARG A 244 -3.48 10.24 -17.01
C ARG A 244 -3.65 11.75 -17.20
N LYS A 245 -3.80 12.53 -16.13
CA LYS A 245 -3.92 14.00 -16.21
C LYS A 245 -2.70 14.65 -16.84
N VAL A 246 -1.49 14.21 -16.47
CA VAL A 246 -0.23 14.72 -17.07
C VAL A 246 -0.21 14.47 -18.58
N THR A 247 -0.78 13.36 -19.03
CA THR A 247 -0.80 13.00 -20.46
C THR A 247 -1.88 13.76 -21.24
N GLU A 248 -3.08 13.90 -20.67
CA GLU A 248 -4.24 14.49 -21.36
C GLU A 248 -4.29 16.03 -21.24
N HIS A 249 -3.99 16.58 -20.06
CA HIS A 249 -4.12 18.00 -19.74
C HIS A 249 -2.83 18.50 -19.05
N PRO A 250 -1.70 18.51 -19.77
CA PRO A 250 -0.41 18.79 -19.16
C PRO A 250 -0.31 20.21 -18.58
N ASP A 251 -1.10 21.16 -19.08
CA ASP A 251 -1.11 22.56 -18.65
C ASP A 251 -1.85 22.81 -17.33
N ASP A 252 -2.74 21.90 -16.93
CA ASP A 252 -3.53 22.01 -15.68
C ASP A 252 -2.82 21.40 -14.46
N VAL A 253 -1.69 20.73 -14.68
CA VAL A 253 -0.99 19.96 -13.64
C VAL A 253 0.23 20.72 -13.14
N ASP A 254 0.19 21.15 -11.89
CA ASP A 254 1.38 21.59 -11.16
C ASP A 254 2.29 20.38 -10.90
N LEU A 255 3.18 20.14 -11.86
CA LEU A 255 4.16 19.05 -11.86
C LEU A 255 5.14 19.16 -10.69
N ALA A 256 5.39 20.38 -10.20
CA ALA A 256 6.36 20.62 -9.13
C ALA A 256 5.77 20.29 -7.75
N ASN A 257 4.48 20.56 -7.52
CA ASN A 257 3.88 20.44 -6.19
C ASN A 257 2.85 19.31 -6.02
N SER A 258 2.49 18.59 -7.08
CA SER A 258 1.49 17.51 -7.01
C SER A 258 1.92 16.34 -6.11
N LEU A 259 1.15 16.09 -5.03
CA LEU A 259 1.37 14.96 -4.10
C LEU A 259 1.29 13.59 -4.80
N PRO A 260 0.29 13.29 -5.67
CA PRO A 260 0.23 12.02 -6.40
C PRO A 260 1.47 11.72 -7.27
N GLY A 261 2.14 12.75 -7.80
CA GLY A 261 3.36 12.58 -8.58
C GLY A 261 4.54 12.04 -7.74
N LYS A 262 4.52 12.23 -6.42
CA LYS A 262 5.59 11.78 -5.51
C LYS A 262 5.42 10.34 -5.02
N LEU A 263 4.31 9.69 -5.38
CA LEU A 263 3.99 8.32 -5.00
C LEU A 263 4.94 7.31 -5.70
N PRO A 264 5.03 6.06 -5.21
CA PRO A 264 5.75 4.99 -5.89
C PRO A 264 5.16 4.68 -7.28
N SER A 265 5.91 3.94 -8.11
CA SER A 265 5.46 3.56 -9.44
C SER A 265 4.23 2.66 -9.41
N LEU A 266 3.39 2.76 -10.45
CA LEU A 266 2.19 1.93 -10.61
C LEU A 266 2.50 0.43 -10.53
N GLN A 267 3.62 -0.01 -11.11
CA GLN A 267 4.04 -1.41 -11.08
C GLN A 267 4.37 -1.87 -9.66
N LEU A 268 4.98 -1.02 -8.84
CA LEU A 268 5.30 -1.36 -7.46
C LEU A 268 4.04 -1.44 -6.61
N LEU A 269 3.12 -0.49 -6.76
CA LEU A 269 1.85 -0.46 -6.03
C LEU A 269 0.98 -1.66 -6.37
N ASP A 270 0.88 -2.00 -7.65
CA ASP A 270 0.16 -3.18 -8.14
C ASP A 270 0.78 -4.48 -7.58
N LYS A 271 2.11 -4.58 -7.59
CA LYS A 271 2.85 -5.74 -7.04
C LYS A 271 2.65 -5.89 -5.53
N ILE A 272 2.67 -4.79 -4.78
CA ILE A 272 2.41 -4.81 -3.33
C ILE A 272 0.98 -5.28 -3.08
N ALA A 273 -0.01 -4.64 -3.71
CA ALA A 273 -1.42 -4.98 -3.56
C ALA A 273 -1.70 -6.46 -3.85
N TYR A 274 -1.19 -6.97 -4.96
CA TYR A 274 -1.40 -8.38 -5.34
C TYR A 274 -0.71 -9.36 -4.41
N ARG A 275 0.57 -9.12 -4.06
CA ARG A 275 1.32 -10.05 -3.20
C ARG A 275 0.77 -10.12 -1.79
N THR A 276 0.34 -9.00 -1.21
CA THR A 276 -0.27 -9.01 0.12
C THR A 276 -1.64 -9.70 0.09
N ALA A 277 -2.44 -9.49 -0.96
CA ALA A 277 -3.73 -10.18 -1.10
C ALA A 277 -3.58 -11.70 -1.24
N ILE A 278 -2.61 -12.19 -2.04
CA ILE A 278 -2.36 -13.64 -2.18
C ILE A 278 -2.02 -14.28 -0.84
N VAL A 279 -1.21 -13.62 -0.01
CA VAL A 279 -0.82 -14.16 1.30
C VAL A 279 -2.00 -14.12 2.28
N ALA A 280 -2.77 -13.03 2.27
CA ALA A 280 -3.82 -12.83 3.24
C ALA A 280 -5.09 -13.62 2.94
N PHE A 281 -5.41 -13.88 1.67
CA PHE A 281 -6.67 -14.52 1.29
C PHE A 281 -6.82 -15.97 1.82
N PRO A 282 -5.81 -16.86 1.77
CA PRO A 282 -5.90 -18.17 2.42
C PRO A 282 -6.10 -18.07 3.92
N LEU A 283 -5.41 -17.14 4.58
CA LEU A 283 -5.59 -16.88 6.01
C LEU A 283 -6.99 -16.35 6.33
N TYR A 284 -7.55 -15.49 5.48
CA TYR A 284 -8.91 -14.97 5.63
C TYR A 284 -9.96 -16.06 5.40
N THR A 285 -9.73 -16.93 4.42
CA THR A 285 -10.59 -18.10 4.16
C THR A 285 -10.61 -19.02 5.37
N PHE A 286 -9.44 -19.34 5.91
CA PHE A 286 -9.33 -20.11 7.14
C PHE A 286 -10.00 -19.40 8.32
N ALA A 287 -9.85 -18.07 8.43
CA ALA A 287 -10.49 -17.29 9.48
C ALA A 287 -12.02 -17.39 9.42
N ILE A 288 -12.64 -17.35 8.24
CA ILE A 288 -14.10 -17.52 8.09
C ILE A 288 -14.53 -18.93 8.53
N ILE A 289 -13.80 -19.97 8.11
CA ILE A 289 -14.08 -21.35 8.52
C ILE A 289 -13.96 -21.51 10.04
N ALA A 290 -12.86 -21.03 10.62
CA ALA A 290 -12.64 -21.05 12.06
C ALA A 290 -13.70 -20.24 12.83
N GLY A 291 -14.21 -19.16 12.22
CA GLY A 291 -15.31 -18.37 12.76
C GLY A 291 -16.62 -19.14 12.82
N ALA A 292 -16.95 -19.90 11.77
CA ALA A 292 -18.12 -20.76 11.74
C ALA A 292 -18.03 -21.88 12.80
N LEU A 293 -16.86 -22.51 12.95
CA LEU A 293 -16.62 -23.52 14.00
C LEU A 293 -16.74 -22.93 15.40
N TRP A 294 -16.23 -21.71 15.59
CA TRP A 294 -16.39 -20.99 16.85
C TRP A 294 -17.87 -20.67 17.15
N ALA A 295 -18.63 -20.26 16.13
CA ALA A 295 -20.05 -19.95 16.25
C ALA A 295 -20.88 -21.17 16.68
N GLU A 296 -20.56 -22.37 16.19
CA GLU A 296 -21.21 -23.61 16.65
C GLU A 296 -21.05 -23.78 18.16
N VAL A 297 -19.84 -23.59 18.68
CA VAL A 297 -19.55 -23.75 20.11
C VAL A 297 -20.17 -22.65 20.96
N ALA A 298 -20.24 -21.42 20.45
CA ALA A 298 -20.75 -20.27 21.20
C ALA A 298 -22.29 -20.18 21.20
N TRP A 299 -22.94 -20.50 20.09
CA TRP A 299 -24.38 -20.27 19.87
C TRP A 299 -25.16 -21.50 19.38
N GLY A 300 -24.51 -22.65 19.20
CA GLY A 300 -25.13 -23.89 18.73
C GLY A 300 -25.37 -23.98 17.22
N ARG A 301 -24.81 -23.06 16.42
CA ARG A 301 -24.95 -23.05 14.95
C ARG A 301 -23.72 -22.45 14.25
N TYR A 302 -23.37 -23.00 13.09
CA TYR A 302 -22.20 -22.57 12.30
C TYR A 302 -22.32 -21.18 11.66
N TRP A 303 -23.55 -20.78 11.32
CA TRP A 303 -23.81 -19.54 10.58
C TRP A 303 -25.24 -19.09 10.81
N SER A 304 -25.47 -17.80 10.75
CA SER A 304 -26.76 -17.16 11.03
C SER A 304 -27.12 -15.99 10.14
N TRP A 305 -26.27 -15.66 9.16
CA TRP A 305 -26.47 -14.53 8.26
C TRP A 305 -26.60 -13.20 9.01
N ASP A 306 -25.99 -13.11 10.19
CA ASP A 306 -25.92 -11.82 10.86
C ASP A 306 -25.07 -10.84 10.05
N PRO A 307 -25.13 -9.54 10.34
CA PRO A 307 -24.37 -8.57 9.54
C PRO A 307 -22.85 -8.82 9.52
N LYS A 308 -22.23 -9.30 10.61
CA LYS A 308 -20.77 -9.58 10.64
C LYS A 308 -20.41 -10.74 9.74
N GLU A 309 -21.17 -11.83 9.85
CA GLU A 309 -21.03 -13.02 9.03
C GLU A 309 -21.25 -12.67 7.55
N THR A 310 -22.33 -11.95 7.24
CA THR A 310 -22.68 -11.55 5.88
C THR A 310 -21.61 -10.65 5.25
N VAL A 311 -21.13 -9.63 5.96
CA VAL A 311 -20.09 -8.74 5.43
C VAL A 311 -18.74 -9.43 5.32
N ALA A 312 -18.41 -10.36 6.22
CA ALA A 312 -17.22 -11.20 6.09
C ALA A 312 -17.28 -12.04 4.81
N PHE A 313 -18.41 -12.65 4.51
CA PHE A 313 -18.61 -13.39 3.26
C PHE A 313 -18.54 -12.49 2.02
N ILE A 314 -19.18 -11.32 2.05
CA ILE A 314 -19.09 -10.32 0.96
C ILE A 314 -17.63 -9.91 0.72
N SER A 315 -16.88 -9.63 1.78
CA SER A 315 -15.45 -9.30 1.70
C SER A 315 -14.66 -10.44 1.06
N TRP A 316 -14.95 -11.68 1.45
CA TRP A 316 -14.34 -12.88 0.86
C TRP A 316 -14.63 -12.99 -0.64
N VAL A 317 -15.87 -12.76 -1.07
CA VAL A 317 -16.26 -12.78 -2.50
C VAL A 317 -15.50 -11.73 -3.29
N PHE A 318 -15.36 -10.50 -2.77
CA PHE A 318 -14.57 -9.46 -3.46
C PHE A 318 -13.09 -9.84 -3.59
N TYR A 319 -12.47 -10.41 -2.56
CA TYR A 319 -11.07 -10.83 -2.63
C TYR A 319 -10.86 -12.08 -3.50
N ALA A 320 -11.78 -13.04 -3.44
CA ALA A 320 -11.80 -14.20 -4.33
C ALA A 320 -11.94 -13.75 -5.78
N GLY A 321 -12.91 -12.87 -6.07
CA GLY A 321 -13.13 -12.27 -7.38
C GLY A 321 -11.93 -11.46 -7.88
N TYR A 322 -11.31 -10.67 -6.99
CA TYR A 322 -10.07 -9.94 -7.30
C TYR A 322 -8.96 -10.89 -7.73
N LEU A 323 -8.64 -11.91 -6.93
CA LEU A 323 -7.58 -12.86 -7.23
C LEU A 323 -7.90 -13.71 -8.47
N HIS A 324 -9.16 -14.15 -8.60
CA HIS A 324 -9.64 -14.90 -9.76
C HIS A 324 -9.51 -14.07 -11.04
N ALA A 325 -10.03 -12.85 -11.08
CA ALA A 325 -9.96 -11.98 -12.25
C ALA A 325 -8.50 -11.67 -12.65
N ARG A 326 -7.58 -11.56 -11.69
CA ARG A 326 -6.15 -11.39 -11.96
C ARG A 326 -5.50 -12.64 -12.55
N HIS A 327 -5.91 -13.83 -12.11
CA HIS A 327 -5.31 -15.09 -12.53
C HIS A 327 -5.90 -15.59 -13.86
N THR A 328 -7.22 -15.60 -14.01
CA THR A 328 -7.92 -16.19 -15.16
C THR A 328 -8.15 -15.19 -16.28
N SER A 329 -8.66 -14.01 -15.94
CA SER A 329 -9.07 -12.99 -16.92
C SER A 329 -7.95 -11.98 -17.23
N GLY A 330 -6.80 -12.11 -16.56
CA GLY A 330 -5.66 -11.21 -16.74
C GLY A 330 -5.93 -9.76 -16.35
N TRP A 331 -6.96 -9.49 -15.53
CA TRP A 331 -7.31 -8.13 -15.13
C TRP A 331 -6.16 -7.49 -14.37
N ARG A 332 -5.68 -6.35 -14.88
CA ARG A 332 -4.61 -5.56 -14.29
C ARG A 332 -5.01 -4.09 -14.24
N GLY A 333 -4.30 -3.35 -13.39
CA GLY A 333 -4.47 -1.92 -13.25
C GLY A 333 -5.82 -1.50 -12.66
N VAL A 334 -6.46 -0.48 -13.26
CA VAL A 334 -7.59 0.25 -12.66
C VAL A 334 -8.77 -0.66 -12.27
N ARG A 335 -9.17 -1.59 -13.15
CA ARG A 335 -10.31 -2.49 -12.87
C ARG A 335 -10.05 -3.36 -11.65
N ALA A 336 -8.88 -4.00 -11.60
CA ALA A 336 -8.50 -4.84 -10.48
C ALA A 336 -8.31 -4.02 -9.18
N ALA A 337 -7.77 -2.80 -9.28
CA ALA A 337 -7.63 -1.92 -8.12
C ALA A 337 -8.99 -1.56 -7.50
N TRP A 338 -10.03 -1.30 -8.30
CA TRP A 338 -11.38 -1.04 -7.78
C TRP A 338 -11.97 -2.24 -7.05
N VAL A 339 -11.86 -3.46 -7.60
CA VAL A 339 -12.37 -4.67 -6.93
C VAL A 339 -11.70 -4.85 -5.56
N ASN A 340 -10.38 -4.64 -5.48
CA ASN A 340 -9.65 -4.71 -4.21
C ASN A 340 -10.08 -3.61 -3.22
N ILE A 341 -10.31 -2.38 -3.70
CA ILE A 341 -10.78 -1.27 -2.85
C ILE A 341 -12.17 -1.55 -2.28
N VAL A 342 -13.08 -2.16 -3.06
CA VAL A 342 -14.40 -2.53 -2.55
C VAL A 342 -14.29 -3.63 -1.50
N GLY A 343 -13.45 -4.65 -1.71
CA GLY A 343 -13.15 -5.65 -0.68
C GLY A 343 -12.55 -5.04 0.58
N PHE A 344 -11.62 -4.09 0.43
CA PHE A 344 -11.06 -3.33 1.54
C PHE A 344 -12.13 -2.50 2.28
N ALA A 345 -12.99 -1.80 1.55
CA ALA A 345 -14.09 -1.04 2.12
C ALA A 345 -15.06 -1.94 2.90
N ALA A 346 -15.34 -3.14 2.42
CA ALA A 346 -16.15 -4.13 3.13
C ALA A 346 -15.49 -4.59 4.45
N ILE A 347 -14.16 -4.78 4.47
CA ILE A 347 -13.42 -5.09 5.71
C ILE A 347 -13.51 -3.93 6.71
N ILE A 348 -13.29 -2.69 6.25
CA ILE A 348 -13.39 -1.49 7.10
C ILE A 348 -14.83 -1.33 7.62
N PHE A 349 -15.83 -1.56 6.77
CA PHE A 349 -17.23 -1.53 7.15
C PHE A 349 -17.54 -2.60 8.22
N ASN A 350 -17.01 -3.81 8.06
CA ASN A 350 -17.17 -4.88 9.07
C ASN A 350 -16.54 -4.50 10.41
N LEU A 351 -15.37 -3.87 10.36
CA LEU A 351 -14.60 -3.47 11.54
C LEU A 351 -15.31 -2.39 12.35
N PHE A 352 -15.87 -1.37 11.70
CA PHE A 352 -16.47 -0.22 12.39
C PHE A 352 -18.00 -0.30 12.42
N PHE A 353 -18.66 -0.36 11.27
CA PHE A 353 -20.09 -0.12 11.17
C PHE A 353 -20.92 -1.15 11.92
N ILE A 354 -20.56 -2.43 11.82
CA ILE A 354 -21.35 -3.49 12.45
C ILE A 354 -21.16 -3.52 13.97
N ASN A 355 -20.03 -3.03 14.49
CA ASN A 355 -19.83 -2.90 15.92
C ASN A 355 -20.62 -1.75 16.55
N TYR A 356 -21.09 -0.77 15.77
CA TYR A 356 -21.74 0.45 16.30
C TYR A 356 -23.21 0.62 15.90
N VAL A 357 -23.63 0.14 14.73
CA VAL A 357 -24.97 0.44 14.17
C VAL A 357 -25.91 -0.76 14.22
N VAL A 358 -25.37 -1.98 14.31
CA VAL A 358 -26.17 -3.21 14.35
C VAL A 358 -26.08 -3.84 15.73
N THR A 359 -27.18 -3.85 16.46
CA THR A 359 -27.37 -4.73 17.61
C THR A 359 -27.49 -6.18 17.10
N GLY A 360 -26.41 -6.95 17.18
CA GLY A 360 -26.39 -8.38 16.84
C GLY A 360 -25.73 -9.20 17.95
N LEU A 361 -25.86 -10.53 17.89
CA LEU A 361 -25.33 -11.48 18.89
C LEU A 361 -23.80 -11.40 19.09
N HIS A 362 -23.08 -10.69 18.21
CA HIS A 362 -21.66 -10.39 18.31
C HIS A 362 -21.34 -9.00 18.86
N SER A 363 -22.30 -8.29 19.47
CA SER A 363 -22.00 -7.07 20.20
C SER A 363 -21.12 -7.42 21.40
N TYR A 364 -19.82 -7.14 21.31
CA TYR A 364 -18.91 -7.10 22.47
C TYR A 364 -19.19 -5.87 23.37
N ALA A 365 -20.28 -5.15 23.09
CA ALA A 365 -20.85 -4.12 23.94
C ALA A 365 -22.14 -4.67 24.57
N SER A 366 -21.96 -5.42 25.64
CA SER A 366 -22.92 -5.59 26.74
C SER A 366 -22.16 -6.02 27.98
#